data_AF-A0A081BKF6-F1
#
_entry.id   AF-A0A081BKF6-F1
#
_cell.length_a   1.000
_cell.length_b   1.000
_cell.length_c   1.000
_cell.angle_alpha   90.00
_cell.angle_beta   90.00
_cell.angle_gamma   90.00
#
_symmetry.space_group_name_H-M   'P 1'
#
loop_
_entity.id
_entity.type
_entity.pdbx_description
1 polymer ?
#
loop_
_entity_poly.entity_id
_entity_poly.type
_entity_poly.pdbx_seq_one_letter_code
_entity_poly.pdbx_strand_id
1 'polypeptide(L)'
;MNTLASQSVNITTNGYVEVHKRNTTGQPEYVYSNNPVTSAKIKKTTVKGATHYLYLGSKIKGLKTTRVGKKGAYQYRLALKNLHKPQTISSNNEDSGASSLASLYSLGGVTYYTPIGTTGNTFGSDSQIY
;
A
#
# COMPACT_ATOMS: atom_id res chain seq x y z
N MET A 1 -17.04 12.90 5.84
CA MET A 1 -16.57 11.82 6.75
C MET A 1 -15.61 10.93 5.97
N ASN A 2 -14.34 10.83 6.38
CA ASN A 2 -13.37 9.97 5.73
C ASN A 2 -13.54 8.55 6.29
N THR A 3 -14.25 7.68 5.59
CA THR A 3 -14.38 6.28 5.99
C THR A 3 -13.05 5.59 5.73
N LEU A 4 -12.46 5.01 6.78
CA LEU A 4 -11.25 4.20 6.63
C LEU A 4 -11.49 3.08 5.59
N ALA A 5 -10.43 2.48 5.04
CA ALA A 5 -10.54 1.32 4.12
C ALA A 5 -10.81 0.01 4.88
N SER A 6 -11.49 -0.97 4.30
CA SER A 6 -11.75 -2.25 4.99
C SER A 6 -10.50 -3.14 5.10
N GLN A 7 -9.48 -2.87 4.29
CA GLN A 7 -8.20 -3.56 4.28
C GLN A 7 -7.06 -2.62 3.91
N SER A 8 -5.84 -2.94 4.34
CA SER A 8 -4.59 -2.37 3.84
C SER A 8 -3.75 -3.46 3.14
N VAL A 9 -2.79 -3.03 2.33
CA VAL A 9 -1.84 -3.93 1.67
C VAL A 9 -0.44 -3.42 1.91
N ASN A 10 0.44 -4.30 2.39
CA ASN A 10 1.84 -4.01 2.63
C ASN A 10 2.70 -4.79 1.64
N ILE A 11 3.70 -4.11 1.06
CA ILE A 11 4.81 -4.76 0.37
C ILE A 11 6.01 -4.66 1.30
N THR A 12 6.42 -5.78 1.86
CA THR A 12 7.43 -5.81 2.91
C THR A 12 8.85 -5.84 2.34
N THR A 13 9.81 -5.34 3.10
CA THR A 13 11.24 -5.35 2.74
C THR A 13 11.80 -6.76 2.60
N ASN A 14 11.28 -7.71 3.37
CA ASN A 14 11.60 -9.13 3.22
C ASN A 14 10.85 -9.78 2.04
N GLY A 15 10.17 -9.03 1.17
CA GLY A 15 9.68 -9.49 -0.13
C GLY A 15 8.37 -10.26 -0.08
N TYR A 16 7.42 -9.86 0.75
CA TYR A 16 6.05 -10.37 0.75
C TYR A 16 5.06 -9.29 0.32
N VAL A 17 3.97 -9.73 -0.29
CA VAL A 17 2.72 -8.96 -0.34
C VAL A 17 1.84 -9.48 0.79
N GLU A 18 1.37 -8.58 1.65
CA GLU A 18 0.57 -8.89 2.83
C GLU A 18 -0.74 -8.10 2.79
N VAL A 19 -1.86 -8.75 3.11
CA VAL A 19 -3.17 -8.10 3.22
C VAL A 19 -3.58 -8.12 4.68
N HIS A 20 -3.89 -6.95 5.22
CA HIS A 20 -4.37 -6.78 6.59
C HIS A 20 -5.81 -6.30 6.54
N LYS A 21 -6.69 -6.90 7.36
CA LYS A 21 -8.05 -6.38 7.55
C LYS A 21 -8.05 -5.28 8.60
N ARG A 22 -8.96 -4.32 8.46
CA ARG A 22 -9.17 -3.32 9.51
C ARG A 22 -9.58 -4.00 10.82
N ASN A 23 -8.87 -3.70 11.88
CA ASN A 23 -9.29 -3.96 13.25
C ASN A 23 -10.30 -2.88 13.67
N THR A 24 -11.56 -3.26 13.87
CA THR A 24 -12.64 -2.33 14.27
C THR A 24 -12.74 -2.13 15.78
N THR A 25 -12.01 -2.90 16.57
CA THR A 25 -12.04 -2.85 18.05
C THR A 25 -10.73 -2.35 18.67
N GLY A 26 -9.71 -2.10 17.84
CA GLY A 26 -8.42 -1.58 18.26
C GLY A 26 -8.35 -0.06 18.29
N GLN A 27 -7.22 0.46 18.76
CA GLN A 27 -6.93 1.89 18.72
C GLN A 27 -6.85 2.39 17.27
N PRO A 28 -7.37 3.60 16.95
CA PRO A 28 -7.45 4.15 15.59
C PRO A 28 -6.11 4.18 14.84
N GLU A 29 -5.00 4.40 15.53
CA GLU A 29 -3.65 4.47 14.97
C GLU A 29 -3.08 3.08 14.59
N TYR A 30 -3.62 1.99 15.16
CA TYR A 30 -3.16 0.61 14.94
C TYR A 30 -4.17 -0.25 14.18
N VAL A 31 -5.13 0.37 13.49
CA VAL A 31 -6.24 -0.32 12.81
C VAL A 31 -5.80 -1.34 11.75
N TYR A 32 -4.56 -1.33 11.27
CA TYR A 32 -4.02 -2.35 10.35
C TYR A 32 -2.75 -3.05 10.86
N SER A 33 -2.37 -2.85 12.12
CA SER A 33 -1.14 -3.43 12.70
C SER A 33 -1.31 -4.87 13.17
N ASN A 34 -2.45 -5.50 12.86
CA ASN A 34 -2.71 -6.91 13.11
C ASN A 34 -1.92 -7.83 12.18
N ASN A 35 -1.85 -9.12 12.52
CA ASN A 35 -1.29 -10.14 11.61
C ASN A 35 -2.00 -10.11 10.24
N PRO A 36 -1.26 -10.33 9.14
CA PRO A 36 -1.84 -10.37 7.81
C PRO A 36 -2.82 -11.55 7.69
N VAL A 37 -3.98 -11.31 7.09
CA VAL A 37 -4.98 -12.36 6.84
C VAL A 37 -4.60 -13.25 5.66
N THR A 38 -3.71 -12.78 4.79
CA THR A 38 -3.08 -13.56 3.74
C THR A 38 -1.77 -12.90 3.33
N SER A 39 -0.80 -13.71 2.96
CA SER A 39 0.47 -13.24 2.42
C SER A 39 0.95 -14.13 1.27
N ALA A 40 1.76 -13.55 0.39
CA ALA A 40 2.42 -14.29 -0.69
C ALA A 40 3.82 -13.73 -0.93
N LYS A 41 4.82 -14.63 -1.01
CA LYS A 41 6.21 -14.25 -1.30
C LYS A 41 6.33 -13.74 -2.74
N ILE A 42 6.97 -12.60 -2.90
CA ILE A 42 7.43 -12.07 -4.19
C ILE A 42 8.68 -12.87 -4.59
N LYS A 43 8.59 -13.57 -5.72
CA LYS A 43 9.68 -14.40 -6.25
C LYS A 43 10.49 -13.68 -7.33
N LYS A 44 9.86 -12.73 -8.02
CA LYS A 44 10.48 -11.90 -9.05
C LYS A 44 9.68 -10.62 -9.21
N THR A 45 10.36 -9.54 -9.59
CA THR A 45 9.74 -8.30 -10.01
C THR A 45 10.23 -7.94 -11.40
N THR A 46 9.35 -7.46 -12.26
CA THR A 46 9.73 -6.80 -13.52
C THR A 46 9.06 -5.43 -13.62
N VAL A 47 9.70 -4.49 -14.29
CA VAL A 47 9.17 -3.13 -14.48
C VAL A 47 8.90 -2.92 -15.97
N LYS A 48 7.72 -2.37 -16.29
CA LYS A 48 7.34 -1.96 -17.65
C LYS A 48 6.61 -0.63 -17.57
N GLY A 49 7.29 0.44 -17.98
CA GLY A 49 6.80 1.81 -17.79
C GLY A 49 6.47 2.06 -16.31
N ALA A 50 5.29 2.62 -16.04
CA ALA A 50 4.83 2.89 -14.67
C ALA A 50 4.30 1.66 -13.91
N THR A 51 4.42 0.44 -14.46
CA THR A 51 3.88 -0.78 -13.83
C THR A 51 4.99 -1.73 -13.37
N HIS A 52 4.96 -2.09 -12.09
CA HIS A 52 5.74 -3.15 -11.50
C HIS A 52 4.89 -4.43 -11.48
N TYR A 53 5.40 -5.50 -12.08
CA TYR A 53 4.78 -6.82 -12.04
C TYR A 53 5.48 -7.67 -10.98
N LEU A 54 4.74 -8.01 -9.93
CA LEU A 54 5.19 -8.89 -8.86
C LEU A 54 4.75 -10.32 -9.18
N TYR A 55 5.70 -11.24 -9.25
CA TYR A 55 5.44 -12.65 -9.51
C TYR A 55 5.41 -13.43 -8.20
N LEU A 56 4.34 -14.17 -8.00
CA LEU A 56 4.01 -14.89 -6.77
C LEU A 56 3.92 -16.39 -7.06
N GLY A 57 4.36 -17.20 -6.10
CA GLY A 57 4.21 -18.66 -6.16
C GLY A 57 2.77 -19.12 -5.94
N SER A 58 1.98 -18.35 -5.21
CA SER A 58 0.59 -18.64 -4.84
C SER A 58 -0.34 -17.46 -5.13
N LYS A 59 -1.64 -17.75 -5.24
CA LYS A 59 -2.67 -16.70 -5.31
C LYS A 59 -2.77 -16.04 -3.94
N ILE A 60 -2.80 -14.71 -3.92
CA ILE A 60 -3.12 -13.94 -2.71
C ILE A 60 -4.62 -13.63 -2.70
N LYS A 61 -5.30 -13.88 -1.58
CA LYS A 61 -6.74 -13.58 -1.43
C LYS A 61 -6.93 -12.07 -1.25
N GLY A 62 -8.09 -11.54 -1.64
CA GLY A 62 -8.39 -10.11 -1.50
C GLY A 62 -7.71 -9.18 -2.51
N LEU A 63 -6.87 -9.72 -3.42
CA LEU A 63 -6.29 -8.98 -4.55
C LEU A 63 -6.47 -9.74 -5.85
N LYS A 64 -6.72 -8.99 -6.93
CA LYS A 64 -6.78 -9.57 -8.27
C LYS A 64 -5.37 -9.90 -8.75
N THR A 65 -5.15 -11.15 -9.11
CA THR A 65 -3.92 -11.61 -9.76
C THR A 65 -4.24 -12.28 -11.10
N THR A 66 -3.32 -12.19 -12.04
CA THR A 66 -3.38 -12.95 -13.30
C THR A 66 -2.59 -14.23 -13.13
N ARG A 67 -3.18 -15.38 -13.45
CA ARG A 67 -2.42 -16.64 -13.52
C ARG A 67 -1.56 -16.63 -14.78
N VAL A 68 -0.26 -16.81 -14.64
CA VAL A 68 0.73 -16.74 -15.74
C VAL A 68 1.55 -18.03 -15.89
N GLY A 69 1.40 -18.98 -14.96
CA GLY A 69 2.06 -20.27 -15.00
C GLY A 69 1.17 -21.36 -14.41
N LYS A 70 1.39 -22.61 -14.83
CA LYS A 70 0.65 -23.77 -14.30
C LYS A 70 1.24 -24.33 -13.00
N LYS A 71 2.58 -24.26 -12.84
CA LYS A 71 3.35 -24.78 -11.70
C LYS A 71 4.64 -23.98 -11.51
N GLY A 72 5.34 -24.18 -10.39
CA GLY A 72 6.64 -23.56 -10.10
C GLY A 72 6.54 -22.23 -9.34
N ALA A 73 7.61 -21.44 -9.37
CA ALA A 73 7.78 -20.24 -8.54
C ALA A 73 6.99 -19.01 -9.02
N TYR A 74 6.51 -19.00 -10.27
CA TYR A 74 5.88 -17.83 -10.90
C TYR A 74 4.49 -18.16 -11.45
N GLN A 75 3.57 -18.59 -10.59
CA GLN A 75 2.24 -19.01 -11.04
C GLN A 75 1.28 -17.83 -11.21
N TYR A 76 1.45 -16.77 -10.41
CA TYR A 76 0.57 -15.63 -10.37
C TYR A 76 1.35 -14.34 -10.54
N ARG A 77 0.74 -13.34 -11.19
CA ARG A 77 1.27 -12.01 -11.38
C ARG A 77 0.32 -10.99 -10.81
N LEU A 78 0.83 -10.12 -9.94
CA LEU A 78 0.14 -8.96 -9.40
C LEU A 78 0.71 -7.71 -10.07
N ALA A 79 -0.16 -6.84 -10.57
CA ALA A 79 0.24 -5.58 -11.18
C ALA A 79 0.10 -4.45 -10.17
N LEU A 80 1.21 -3.76 -9.90
CA LEU A 80 1.29 -2.51 -9.14
C LEU A 80 1.64 -1.39 -10.11
N LYS A 81 0.69 -0.50 -10.40
CA LYS A 81 0.87 0.61 -11.34
C LYS A 81 0.90 1.93 -10.57
N ASN A 82 1.97 2.69 -10.72
CA ASN A 82 1.99 4.09 -10.30
C ASN A 82 1.04 4.89 -11.22
N LEU A 83 0.09 5.62 -10.64
CA LEU A 83 -0.84 6.43 -11.41
C LEU A 83 -0.29 7.85 -11.67
N HIS A 84 0.85 8.22 -11.08
CA HIS A 84 1.49 9.55 -11.19
C HIS A 84 0.52 10.70 -10.91
N LYS A 85 -0.38 10.49 -9.94
CA LYS A 85 -1.36 11.46 -9.48
C LYS A 85 -1.06 11.77 -8.01
N PRO A 86 -0.24 12.79 -7.71
CA PRO A 86 -0.08 13.25 -6.34
C PRO A 86 -1.42 13.79 -5.83
N GLN A 87 -1.73 13.54 -4.57
CA GLN A 87 -2.92 13.98 -3.87
C GLN A 87 -2.48 14.76 -2.64
N THR A 88 -3.13 15.88 -2.40
CA THR A 88 -3.01 16.62 -1.14
C THR A 88 -4.24 16.29 -0.30
N ILE A 89 -4.01 15.78 0.90
CA ILE A 89 -5.03 15.43 1.86
C ILE A 89 -4.91 16.47 2.97
N SER A 90 -5.83 17.43 2.99
CA SER A 90 -5.84 18.49 4.01
C SER A 90 -5.98 17.89 5.41
N SER A 91 -5.26 18.47 6.36
CA SER A 91 -5.50 18.20 7.78
C SER A 91 -6.94 18.58 8.14
N ASN A 92 -7.58 17.76 8.98
CA ASN A 92 -8.85 18.07 9.63
C ASN A 92 -8.67 18.90 10.91
N ASN A 93 -7.42 19.09 11.36
CA ASN A 93 -7.07 20.02 12.41
C ASN A 93 -6.75 21.37 11.76
N GLU A 94 -7.64 22.35 11.94
CA GLU A 94 -7.52 23.70 11.38
C GLU A 94 -6.31 24.47 11.93
N ASP A 95 -5.76 24.04 13.07
CA ASP A 95 -4.58 24.62 13.71
C ASP A 95 -3.26 24.01 13.20
N SER A 96 -3.36 22.89 12.46
CA SER A 96 -2.23 22.29 11.78
C SER A 96 -2.18 22.81 10.35
N GLY A 97 -1.28 23.75 10.07
CA GLY A 97 -0.94 24.17 8.71
C GLY A 97 -0.31 23.06 7.84
N ALA A 98 -0.39 21.79 8.29
CA ALA A 98 0.17 20.65 7.63
C ALA A 98 -0.86 19.89 6.78
N SER A 99 -0.48 19.43 5.59
CA SER A 99 -1.31 18.51 4.78
C SER A 99 -0.53 17.25 4.50
N SER A 100 -1.19 16.10 4.41
CA SER A 100 -0.54 14.87 3.95
C SER A 100 -0.47 14.84 2.43
N LEU A 101 0.68 14.45 1.90
CA LEU A 101 0.86 14.17 0.49
C LEU A 101 0.78 12.66 0.27
N ALA A 102 0.02 12.23 -0.72
CA ALA A 102 -0.06 10.84 -1.12
C ALA A 102 0.13 10.68 -2.63
N SER A 103 0.76 9.59 -3.06
CA SER A 103 0.70 9.11 -4.43
C SER A 103 -0.38 8.05 -4.58
N LEU A 104 -1.04 8.04 -5.75
CA LEU A 104 -1.99 6.98 -6.08
C LEU A 104 -1.32 5.83 -6.82
N TYR A 105 -1.55 4.62 -6.35
CA TYR A 105 -1.14 3.37 -7.00
C TYR A 105 -2.37 2.50 -7.27
N SER A 106 -2.40 1.83 -8.42
CA SER A 106 -3.35 0.75 -8.68
C SER A 106 -2.69 -0.59 -8.41
N LEU A 107 -3.25 -1.37 -7.47
CA LEU A 107 -2.80 -2.72 -7.16
C LEU A 107 -3.91 -3.72 -7.47
N GLY A 108 -3.66 -4.61 -8.43
CA GLY A 108 -4.70 -5.54 -8.89
C GLY A 108 -5.96 -4.84 -9.43
N GLY A 109 -5.83 -3.60 -9.91
CA GLY A 109 -6.95 -2.80 -10.42
C GLY A 109 -7.70 -1.99 -9.35
N VAL A 110 -7.34 -2.11 -8.06
CA VAL A 110 -7.88 -1.27 -6.97
C VAL A 110 -6.92 -0.12 -6.70
N THR A 111 -7.43 1.09 -6.54
CA THR A 111 -6.61 2.28 -6.25
C THR A 111 -6.36 2.41 -4.75
N TYR A 112 -5.11 2.63 -4.38
CA TYR A 112 -4.62 2.83 -3.02
C TYR A 112 -3.91 4.17 -2.91
N TYR A 113 -4.03 4.80 -1.74
CA TYR A 113 -3.22 5.95 -1.34
C TYR A 113 -1.93 5.44 -0.70
N THR A 114 -0.81 5.98 -1.14
CA THR A 114 0.50 5.72 -0.53
C THR A 114 1.05 7.05 -0.03
N PRO A 115 1.22 7.24 1.29
CA PRO A 115 1.82 8.44 1.84
C PRO A 115 3.21 8.69 1.23
N ILE A 116 3.49 9.93 0.83
CA ILE A 116 4.78 10.35 0.27
C ILE A 116 5.40 11.54 1.00
N GLY A 117 4.70 12.13 1.97
CA GLY A 117 5.21 13.21 2.80
C GLY A 117 4.10 14.04 3.43
N THR A 118 4.49 15.18 3.98
CA THR A 118 3.58 16.21 4.50
C THR A 118 4.05 17.57 4.00
N THR A 119 3.13 18.51 3.79
CA THR A 119 3.44 19.93 3.63
C THR A 119 3.31 20.62 4.97
N GLY A 120 4.07 21.67 5.23
CA GLY A 120 4.01 22.49 6.45
C GLY A 120 5.38 23.05 6.81
N ASN A 121 5.47 24.33 7.16
CA ASN A 121 6.71 24.91 7.68
C ASN A 121 6.95 24.38 9.09
N THR A 122 7.86 23.43 9.25
CA THR A 122 8.48 23.16 10.54
C THR A 122 9.42 24.33 10.86
N PHE A 123 8.89 25.42 11.43
CA PHE A 123 9.74 26.28 12.23
C PHE A 123 10.03 25.52 13.53
N GLY A 124 11.09 24.72 13.51
CA GLY A 124 11.61 24.02 14.70
C GLY A 124 11.91 22.55 14.46
N SER A 125 13.19 22.28 14.21
CA SER A 125 13.97 21.08 14.62
C SER A 125 13.38 19.67 14.42
N ASP A 126 14.23 18.87 13.79
CA ASP A 126 14.37 17.42 13.89
C ASP A 126 13.68 16.55 12.84
N SER A 127 14.56 16.06 11.96
CA SER A 127 14.34 14.88 11.14
C SER A 127 13.87 13.72 12.01
N GLN A 128 12.71 13.15 11.69
CA GLN A 128 12.41 11.78 12.06
C GLN A 128 11.95 11.01 10.84
N ILE A 129 12.82 10.09 10.45
CA ILE A 129 12.61 9.03 9.47
C ILE A 129 11.86 7.91 10.20
N TYR A 130 10.73 7.45 9.67
CA TYR A 130 10.17 6.13 9.95
C TYR A 130 9.75 5.47 8.64
#